data_AF-A0A6A4VGP1-F1
#
_entry.id   AF-A0A6A4VGP1-F1
#
_cell.length_a   1.000
_cell.length_b   1.000
_cell.length_c   1.000
_cell.angle_alpha   90.00
_cell.angle_beta   90.00
_cell.angle_gamma   90.00
#
_symmetry.space_group_name_H-M   'P 1'
#
loop_
_entity.id
_entity.type
_entity.pdbx_description
1 polymer ?
#
loop_
_entity_poly.entity_id
_entity_poly.type
_entity_poly.pdbx_seq_one_letter_code
_entity_poly.pdbx_strand_id
1 'polypeptide(L)'
;MLFRSTIRLGEHDLDNELDCQRLSDGMQRCADPPQNFDIEEVITHDQYDSPIRLRNDIALVRLSRPANLTTFVSPLCLPFGQREEQFVGERPWAVGFGLTSAL
;
A
#
# COMPACT_ATOMS: atom_id res chain seq x y z
N MET A 1 -10.84 -16.27 -17.92
CA MET A 1 -10.51 -14.84 -17.72
C MET A 1 -9.62 -14.75 -16.50
N LEU A 2 -8.34 -14.41 -16.67
CA LEU A 2 -7.43 -14.16 -15.55
C LEU A 2 -7.55 -12.68 -15.19
N PHE A 3 -8.14 -12.35 -14.05
CA PHE A 3 -7.93 -11.03 -13.46
C PHE A 3 -6.44 -10.97 -13.11
N ARG A 4 -5.67 -10.16 -13.83
CA ARG A 4 -4.27 -9.91 -13.46
C ARG A 4 -4.28 -8.90 -12.32
N SER A 5 -4.02 -9.37 -11.10
CA SER A 5 -3.75 -8.48 -9.97
C SER A 5 -2.46 -7.70 -10.23
N THR A 6 -2.53 -6.38 -10.06
CA THR A 6 -1.42 -5.44 -10.29
C THR A 6 -1.21 -4.62 -9.03
N ILE A 7 0.04 -4.30 -8.70
CA ILE A 7 0.38 -3.40 -7.60
C ILE A 7 0.60 -2.00 -8.17
N ARG A 8 -0.08 -0.99 -7.62
CA ARG A 8 0.03 0.41 -8.02
C ARG A 8 0.58 1.24 -6.87
N LEU A 9 1.68 1.97 -7.10
CA LEU A 9 2.33 2.83 -6.11
C LEU A 9 2.27 4.30 -6.54
N GLY A 10 2.14 5.20 -5.58
CA GLY A 10 2.13 6.66 -5.81
C GLY A 10 0.78 7.20 -6.26
N GLU A 11 -0.32 6.51 -5.93
CA GLU A 11 -1.67 6.85 -6.35
C GLU A 11 -2.39 7.73 -5.31
N HIS A 12 -3.19 8.70 -5.78
CA HIS A 12 -4.04 9.53 -4.93
C HIS A 12 -5.51 9.55 -5.39
N ASP A 13 -5.79 9.57 -6.70
CA ASP A 13 -7.15 9.54 -7.24
C ASP A 13 -7.29 8.46 -8.32
N LEU A 14 -8.06 7.41 -8.00
CA LEU A 14 -8.22 6.25 -8.89
C LEU A 14 -9.00 6.56 -10.18
N ASP A 15 -9.76 7.65 -10.22
CA ASP A 15 -10.55 8.03 -11.38
C ASP A 15 -9.73 8.82 -12.41
N ASN A 16 -8.53 9.27 -12.05
CA ASN A 16 -7.68 10.12 -12.87
C ASN A 16 -6.29 9.50 -13.07
N GLU A 17 -5.73 9.59 -14.27
CA GLU A 17 -4.35 9.12 -14.52
C GLU A 17 -3.28 10.13 -14.04
N LEU A 18 -3.65 11.40 -13.91
CA LEU A 18 -2.76 12.50 -13.55
C LEU A 18 -3.37 13.30 -12.40
N ASP A 19 -2.74 13.20 -11.23
CA ASP A 19 -3.18 13.90 -10.03
C ASP A 19 -2.60 15.30 -9.97
N CYS A 20 -3.37 16.27 -10.43
CA CYS A 20 -2.96 17.66 -10.52
C CYS A 20 -3.79 18.59 -9.65
N GLN A 21 -3.12 19.45 -8.88
CA GLN A 21 -3.75 20.51 -8.11
C GLN A 21 -3.41 21.88 -8.72
N ARG A 22 -4.42 22.76 -8.79
CA ARG A 22 -4.22 24.17 -9.13
C ARG A 22 -3.84 24.96 -7.88
N LEU A 23 -2.73 25.67 -7.97
CA LEU A 23 -2.21 26.56 -6.94
C LEU A 23 -2.83 27.96 -7.06
N SER A 24 -2.74 28.74 -5.99
CA SER A 24 -3.35 30.07 -5.86
C SER A 24 -2.77 31.11 -6.83
N ASP A 25 -1.56 30.89 -7.35
CA ASP A 25 -0.89 31.71 -8.37
C ASP A 25 -1.27 31.31 -9.81
N GLY A 26 -2.18 30.35 -9.97
CA GLY A 26 -2.60 29.81 -11.27
C GLY A 26 -1.69 28.72 -11.83
N MET A 27 -0.59 28.38 -11.16
CA MET A 27 0.26 27.26 -11.56
C MET A 27 -0.41 25.92 -11.26
N GLN A 28 -0.13 24.92 -12.09
CA GLN A 28 -0.59 23.55 -11.89
C GLN A 28 0.59 22.70 -11.42
N ARG A 29 0.42 21.99 -10.31
CA ARG A 29 1.39 21.03 -9.81
C ARG A 29 0.76 19.65 -9.87
N CYS A 30 1.43 18.72 -10.52
CA CYS A 30 1.00 17.32 -10.62
C CYS A 30 1.93 16.43 -9.80
N ALA A 31 1.39 15.30 -9.31
CA ALA A 31 2.19 14.21 -8.78
C ALA A 31 2.96 13.49 -9.91
N ASP A 32 3.95 12.69 -9.52
CA ASP A 32 4.55 11.74 -10.46
C ASP A 32 3.50 10.71 -10.88
N PRO A 33 3.48 10.23 -12.14
CA PRO A 33 2.56 9.19 -12.56
C PRO A 33 2.68 7.92 -11.70
N PRO A 34 1.57 7.24 -11.37
CA PRO A 34 1.61 6.00 -10.61
C PRO A 34 2.44 4.91 -11.28
N GLN A 35 3.13 4.11 -10.48
CA GLN A 35 3.96 3.00 -10.95
C GLN A 35 3.20 1.68 -10.81
N ASN A 36 3.02 0.96 -11.91
CA ASN A 36 2.33 -0.34 -11.96
C ASN A 36 3.32 -1.51 -12.05
N PHE A 37 3.10 -2.55 -11.24
CA PHE A 37 3.96 -3.72 -11.14
C PHE A 37 3.15 -5.02 -11.24
N ASP A 38 3.65 -5.96 -12.04
CA ASP A 38 3.27 -7.36 -11.91
C ASP A 38 3.81 -7.93 -10.59
N ILE A 39 3.16 -8.98 -10.10
CA ILE A 39 3.58 -9.73 -8.91
C ILE A 39 4.62 -10.78 -9.31
N GLU A 40 5.80 -10.74 -8.70
CA GLU A 40 6.83 -11.78 -8.86
C GLU A 40 6.50 -13.00 -8.01
N GLU A 41 6.18 -12.76 -6.73
CA GLU A 41 5.98 -13.81 -5.74
C GLU A 41 5.06 -13.31 -4.62
N VAL A 42 4.25 -14.21 -4.07
CA VAL A 42 3.48 -14.00 -2.84
C VAL A 42 3.98 -14.99 -1.80
N ILE A 43 4.45 -14.47 -0.67
CA ILE A 43 4.98 -15.26 0.45
C ILE A 43 4.01 -15.09 1.62
N THR A 44 3.13 -16.06 1.80
CA THR A 44 2.21 -16.10 2.94
C THR A 44 2.93 -16.58 4.20
N HIS A 45 2.56 -16.06 5.37
CA HIS A 45 3.11 -16.57 6.62
C HIS A 45 2.84 -18.07 6.77
N ASP A 46 3.86 -18.88 7.06
CA ASP A 46 3.79 -20.35 7.11
C ASP A 46 2.72 -20.91 8.06
N GLN A 47 2.38 -20.14 9.10
CA GLN A 47 1.36 -20.48 10.09
C GLN A 47 0.07 -19.67 9.95
N TYR A 48 -0.20 -19.09 8.79
CA TYR A 48 -1.47 -18.42 8.53
C TYR A 48 -2.64 -19.40 8.71
N ASP A 49 -3.72 -18.95 9.35
CA ASP A 49 -4.97 -19.69 9.54
C ASP A 49 -4.84 -20.99 10.37
N SER A 50 -3.70 -21.19 11.04
CA SER A 50 -3.40 -22.40 11.82
C SER A 50 -2.69 -22.11 13.15
N PRO A 51 -3.10 -22.73 14.28
CA PRO A 51 -4.25 -23.62 14.44
C PRO A 51 -5.59 -22.87 14.60
N ILE A 52 -5.55 -21.53 14.59
CA ILE A 52 -6.71 -20.66 14.81
C ILE A 52 -6.95 -19.85 13.55
N ARG A 53 -8.23 -19.73 13.17
CA ARG A 53 -8.65 -18.98 11.98
C ARG A 53 -8.15 -17.53 12.03
N LEU A 54 -7.64 -17.01 10.90
CA LEU A 54 -7.06 -15.67 10.73
C LEU A 54 -5.84 -15.37 11.64
N ARG A 55 -5.26 -16.37 12.30
CA ARG A 55 -4.01 -16.18 13.03
C ARG A 55 -2.88 -15.97 12.03
N ASN A 56 -1.95 -15.07 12.36
CA ASN A 56 -0.80 -14.72 11.51
C ASN A 56 -1.23 -14.22 10.12
N ASP A 57 -2.28 -13.40 10.06
CA ASP A 57 -2.79 -12.80 8.82
C ASP A 57 -1.83 -11.73 8.27
N ILE A 58 -0.77 -12.20 7.61
CA ILE A 58 0.25 -11.38 6.96
C ILE A 58 0.86 -12.14 5.78
N ALA A 59 1.18 -11.41 4.72
CA ALA A 59 1.93 -11.90 3.58
C ALA A 59 2.87 -10.82 3.05
N LEU A 60 3.96 -11.24 2.41
CA LEU A 60 4.83 -10.36 1.62
C LEU A 60 4.51 -10.55 0.14
N VAL A 61 4.49 -9.45 -0.61
CA VAL A 61 4.37 -9.50 -2.07
C VAL A 61 5.62 -8.89 -2.69
N ARG A 62 6.33 -9.68 -3.48
CA ARG A 62 7.53 -9.23 -4.18
C ARG A 62 7.16 -8.62 -5.53
N LEU A 63 7.58 -7.38 -5.76
CA LEU A 63 7.37 -6.70 -7.03
C LEU A 63 8.23 -7.34 -8.13
N SER A 64 7.69 -7.47 -9.35
CA SER A 64 8.42 -7.91 -10.55
C SER A 64 9.70 -7.14 -10.88
N ARG A 65 9.84 -5.92 -10.34
CA ARG A 65 11.03 -5.08 -10.44
C ARG A 65 11.07 -4.08 -9.29
N PRO A 66 12.25 -3.52 -8.92
CA PRO A 66 12.34 -2.47 -7.92
C PRO A 66 11.46 -1.25 -8.26
N ALA A 67 10.84 -0.64 -7.25
CA ALA A 67 10.12 0.61 -7.41
C ALA A 67 11.09 1.82 -7.42
N ASN A 68 10.76 2.84 -8.20
CA ASN A 68 11.47 4.12 -8.12
C ASN A 68 10.93 4.90 -6.93
N LEU A 69 11.79 5.19 -5.96
CA LEU A 69 11.41 6.01 -4.81
C LEU A 69 11.33 7.48 -5.23
N THR A 70 10.25 8.14 -4.83
CA THR A 70 10.00 9.56 -5.09
C THR A 70 9.35 10.20 -3.87
N THR A 71 8.99 11.48 -3.97
CA THR A 71 8.20 12.16 -2.93
C THR A 71 6.83 11.49 -2.70
N PHE A 72 6.31 10.77 -3.70
CA PHE A 72 4.99 10.10 -3.65
C PHE A 72 5.10 8.58 -3.44
N VAL A 73 6.30 8.01 -3.52
CA VAL A 73 6.55 6.57 -3.32
C VAL A 73 7.71 6.38 -2.35
N SER A 74 7.41 5.99 -1.12
CA SER A 74 8.39 5.73 -0.07
C SER A 74 7.97 4.56 0.81
N PRO A 75 8.94 3.81 1.40
CA PRO A 75 8.64 2.72 2.31
C PRO A 75 8.15 3.24 3.67
N LEU A 76 7.25 2.50 4.31
CA LEU A 76 6.86 2.73 5.69
C LEU A 76 7.83 2.01 6.66
N CYS A 77 8.07 2.61 7.82
CA CYS A 77 8.88 1.98 8.87
C CYS A 77 8.14 0.80 9.51
N LEU A 78 8.89 -0.27 9.79
CA LEU A 78 8.42 -1.37 10.64
C LEU A 78 8.80 -1.11 12.11
N PRO A 79 7.99 -1.57 13.08
CA PRO A 79 8.18 -1.30 14.51
C PRO A 79 9.27 -2.21 15.15
N PHE A 80 10.47 -2.23 14.57
CA PHE A 80 11.57 -3.04 15.08
C PHE A 80 11.96 -2.61 16.50
N GLY A 81 11.95 -3.56 17.44
CA GLY A 81 12.35 -3.32 18.83
C GLY A 81 11.31 -2.59 19.69
N GLN A 82 10.14 -2.28 19.15
CA GLN A 82 9.02 -1.75 19.92
C GLN A 82 8.20 -2.91 20.50
N ARG A 83 7.58 -2.67 21.66
CA ARG A 83 6.66 -3.62 22.29
C ARG A 83 5.23 -3.14 22.13
N GLU A 84 4.29 -4.07 22.08
CA GLU A 84 2.87 -3.79 21.84
C GLU A 84 2.29 -2.79 22.85
N GLU A 85 2.75 -2.82 24.11
CA GLU A 85 2.24 -1.94 25.17
C GLU A 85 2.56 -0.47 24.90
N GLN A 86 3.56 -0.18 24.05
CA GLN A 86 3.95 1.18 23.68
C GLN A 86 2.90 1.87 22.79
N PHE A 87 1.97 1.11 22.19
CA PHE A 87 0.91 1.66 21.34
C PHE A 87 -0.42 1.84 22.07
N VAL A 88 -0.52 1.46 23.35
CA VAL A 88 -1.76 1.56 24.11
C VAL A 88 -2.07 3.03 24.41
N GLY A 89 -3.26 3.48 24.01
CA GLY A 89 -3.70 4.87 24.21
C GLY A 89 -3.27 5.83 23.09
N GLU A 90 -2.43 5.37 22.16
CA GLU A 90 -2.06 6.12 20.97
C GLU A 90 -3.21 6.19 19.95
N ARG A 91 -3.14 7.18 19.06
CA ARG A 91 -4.15 7.38 18.00
C ARG A 91 -3.56 7.04 16.63
N PRO A 92 -3.83 5.84 16.09
CA PRO A 92 -3.33 5.45 14.78
C PRO A 92 -4.11 6.10 13.64
N TRP A 93 -3.51 6.13 12.45
CA TRP A 93 -4.21 6.42 11.20
C TRP A 93 -4.46 5.13 10.44
N ALA A 94 -5.70 4.93 9.98
CA ALA A 94 -6.04 3.94 8.96
C ALA A 94 -6.24 4.68 7.63
N VAL A 95 -5.53 4.26 6.58
CA VAL A 95 -5.49 4.96 5.29
C VAL A 95 -5.71 3.95 4.16
N GLY A 96 -6.52 4.32 3.17
CA GLY A 96 -6.76 3.51 1.98
C GLY A 96 -7.98 4.00 1.21
N PHE A 97 -8.28 3.34 0.09
CA PHE A 97 -9.42 3.67 -0.79
C PHE A 97 -10.74 2.98 -0.39
N GLY A 98 -10.80 2.33 0.78
CA GLY A 98 -12.01 1.64 1.24
C GLY A 98 -12.38 0.39 0.43
N LEU A 99 -11.43 -0.19 -0.31
CA LEU A 99 -11.62 -1.47 -1.02
C LEU A 99 -11.72 -2.61 -0.01
N THR A 100 -12.94 -3.08 0.23
CA THR A 100 -13.23 -4.29 1.01
C THR A 100 -14.00 -5.26 0.12
N SER A 101 -14.03 -6.55 0.48
CA SER A 101 -14.91 -7.49 -0.20
C SER A 101 -16.36 -7.00 -0.09
N ALA A 102 -17.05 -6.80 -1.23
CA ALA A 102 -18.51 -6.84 -1.22
C ALA A 102 -18.89 -8.24 -0.76
N LEU A 103 -19.60 -8.33 0.38
CA LEU A 103 -20.18 -9.58 0.85
C LEU A 103 -21.14 -10.15 -0.20
#